data_AF-A0A1V4ICA1-F1
#
_entry.id   AF-A0A1V4ICA1-F1
#
_cell.length_a   1.000
_cell.length_b   1.000
_cell.length_c   1.000
_cell.angle_alpha   90.00
_cell.angle_beta   90.00
_cell.angle_gamma   90.00
#
_symmetry.space_group_name_H-M   'P 1'
#
loop_
_entity.id
_entity.type
_entity.pdbx_description
1 polymer ?
#
loop_
_entity_poly.entity_id
_entity_poly.type
_entity_poly.pdbx_seq_one_letter_code
_entity_poly.pdbx_strand_id
1 'polypeptide(L)'
;MNQEELTILNIGENLDNLMNLDPRGYGVCRILYSAAREYTKEPLTINSAKKLISTLKEGDFVYIMTGFVLLPFKKAEMDGIVSSLLLARALVKGFNVKPIIVCPRDNIKAVENLSYVIGLHFYDNIEELKEYPLSLAGISFTKNADEAEKQADELINKATPSAVISIECPGANSLGVYHNAVGKDVSALEAKQDILFTKLKKKGILNIAIGDLGNELGMGTIKEHLEKYVPYAAEGGCSCGCGGGIAASVKADNIITATVSDWGCYGLIAALSYLMKNLEIMHTKEMEEDALITASRSGMIDMYGDLIPAIDGCGMIMNSSIVNLMRESIKSAMKLEKTCATWFEKVLELGFYESQANNDFKNEPLENII
;
A
#
# COMPACT_ATOMS: atom_id res chain seq x y z
N MET A 1 -21.34 21.04 -2.20
CA MET A 1 -20.43 20.13 -2.95
C MET A 1 -20.73 20.27 -4.45
N ASN A 2 -19.74 20.26 -5.34
CA ASN A 2 -19.95 20.30 -6.80
C ASN A 2 -19.90 18.88 -7.43
N GLN A 3 -20.17 18.77 -8.73
CA GLN A 3 -20.18 17.48 -9.46
C GLN A 3 -18.83 16.74 -9.39
N GLU A 4 -17.72 17.46 -9.56
CA GLU A 4 -16.37 16.87 -9.52
C GLU A 4 -16.04 16.35 -8.13
N GLU A 5 -16.31 17.15 -7.10
CA GLU A 5 -16.15 16.75 -5.69
C GLU A 5 -16.97 15.51 -5.35
N LEU A 6 -18.24 15.46 -5.80
CA LEU A 6 -19.12 14.30 -5.59
C LEU A 6 -18.61 13.06 -6.32
N THR A 7 -18.07 13.23 -7.53
CA THR A 7 -17.52 12.10 -8.30
C THR A 7 -16.25 11.58 -7.63
N ILE A 8 -15.34 12.45 -7.23
CA ILE A 8 -14.11 12.09 -6.52
C ILE A 8 -14.43 11.35 -5.23
N LEU A 9 -15.39 11.85 -4.43
CA LEU A 9 -15.81 11.20 -3.19
C LEU A 9 -16.32 9.78 -3.47
N ASN A 10 -17.30 9.63 -4.36
CA ASN A 10 -17.90 8.32 -4.64
C ASN A 10 -16.92 7.33 -5.28
N ILE A 11 -16.00 7.80 -6.12
CA ILE A 11 -14.94 6.95 -6.66
C ILE A 11 -13.99 6.50 -5.56
N GLY A 12 -13.59 7.40 -4.67
CA GLY A 12 -12.83 7.04 -3.48
C GLY A 12 -13.53 5.99 -2.63
N GLU A 13 -14.82 6.18 -2.33
CA GLU A 13 -15.61 5.19 -1.59
C GLU A 13 -15.64 3.83 -2.30
N ASN A 14 -15.82 3.80 -3.62
CA ASN A 14 -15.82 2.56 -4.38
C ASN A 14 -14.47 1.84 -4.33
N LEU A 15 -13.36 2.57 -4.49
CA LEU A 15 -12.01 2.01 -4.45
C LEU A 15 -11.69 1.47 -3.06
N ASP A 16 -12.00 2.26 -2.03
CA ASP A 16 -11.77 1.88 -0.64
C ASP A 16 -12.62 0.66 -0.23
N ASN A 17 -13.86 0.58 -0.71
CA ASN A 17 -14.72 -0.59 -0.51
C ASN A 17 -14.20 -1.84 -1.25
N LEU A 18 -13.72 -1.69 -2.48
CA LEU A 18 -13.17 -2.80 -3.27
C LEU A 18 -11.88 -3.35 -2.64
N MET A 19 -10.97 -2.49 -2.18
CA MET A 19 -9.73 -2.94 -1.54
C MET A 19 -9.97 -3.54 -0.15
N ASN A 20 -11.10 -3.22 0.50
CA ASN A 20 -11.52 -3.79 1.79
C ASN A 20 -12.62 -4.87 1.65
N LEU A 21 -12.81 -5.42 0.45
CA LEU A 21 -13.67 -6.60 0.29
C LEU A 21 -13.12 -7.71 1.19
N ASP A 22 -13.97 -8.33 2.01
CA ASP A 22 -13.56 -9.35 2.98
C ASP A 22 -13.98 -10.75 2.49
N PRO A 23 -13.21 -11.41 1.61
CA PRO A 23 -13.52 -12.76 1.14
C PRO A 23 -13.39 -13.81 2.26
N ARG A 24 -12.63 -13.51 3.33
CA ARG A 24 -12.44 -14.40 4.48
C ARG A 24 -13.64 -14.33 5.44
N GLY A 25 -14.34 -13.20 5.48
CA GLY A 25 -15.52 -12.97 6.32
C GLY A 25 -15.20 -12.80 7.81
N TYR A 26 -13.94 -12.51 8.15
CA TYR A 26 -13.43 -12.43 9.53
C TYR A 26 -13.39 -11.00 10.12
N GLY A 27 -13.66 -9.97 9.31
CA GLY A 27 -13.80 -8.58 9.74
C GLY A 27 -12.53 -7.76 9.99
N VAL A 28 -11.32 -8.33 9.92
CA VAL A 28 -10.07 -7.60 10.27
C VAL A 28 -9.91 -6.32 9.45
N CYS A 29 -10.02 -6.38 8.12
CA CYS A 29 -9.90 -5.19 7.26
C CYS A 29 -10.91 -4.08 7.62
N ARG A 30 -12.10 -4.44 8.12
CA ARG A 30 -13.13 -3.46 8.53
C ARG A 30 -12.74 -2.73 9.80
N ILE A 31 -12.07 -3.42 10.74
CA ILE A 31 -11.49 -2.81 11.95
C ILE A 31 -10.48 -1.75 11.52
N LEU A 32 -9.51 -2.14 10.69
CA LEU A 32 -8.48 -1.23 10.20
C LEU A 32 -9.07 -0.04 9.43
N TYR A 33 -9.93 -0.30 8.45
CA TYR A 33 -10.52 0.75 7.61
C TYR A 33 -11.31 1.77 8.42
N SER A 34 -12.05 1.34 9.45
CA SER A 34 -12.81 2.27 10.30
C SER A 34 -11.90 3.31 10.98
N ALA A 35 -10.76 2.87 11.52
CA ALA A 35 -9.80 3.76 12.17
C ALA A 35 -9.00 4.59 11.16
N ALA A 36 -8.60 3.99 10.04
CA ALA A 36 -7.85 4.68 9.00
C ALA A 36 -8.70 5.77 8.34
N ARG A 37 -9.99 5.51 8.09
CA ARG A 37 -10.92 6.49 7.55
C ARG A 37 -11.20 7.60 8.54
N GLU A 38 -11.38 7.27 9.82
CA GLU A 38 -11.56 8.28 10.87
C GLU A 38 -10.33 9.16 11.03
N TYR A 39 -9.12 8.60 10.92
CA TYR A 39 -7.87 9.37 10.93
C TYR A 39 -7.74 10.28 9.70
N THR A 40 -8.05 9.76 8.51
CA THR A 40 -7.78 10.44 7.23
C THR A 40 -8.85 11.47 6.85
N LYS A 41 -10.10 11.26 7.30
CA LYS A 41 -11.28 12.12 7.02
C LYS A 41 -11.68 12.23 5.54
N GLU A 42 -11.10 11.40 4.67
CA GLU A 42 -11.33 11.32 3.23
C GLU A 42 -11.09 9.87 2.76
N PRO A 43 -11.61 9.41 1.60
CA PRO A 43 -11.16 8.13 1.05
C PRO A 43 -9.64 8.04 0.99
N LEU A 44 -9.10 6.95 1.52
CA LEU A 44 -7.67 6.77 1.79
C LEU A 44 -6.85 6.85 0.50
N THR A 45 -7.38 6.21 -0.55
CA THR A 45 -6.79 6.17 -1.90
C THR A 45 -6.75 7.55 -2.55
N ILE A 46 -7.84 8.32 -2.46
CA ILE A 46 -7.94 9.68 -3.02
C ILE A 46 -7.02 10.65 -2.27
N ASN A 47 -7.02 10.63 -0.93
CA ASN A 47 -6.15 11.49 -0.13
C ASN A 47 -4.68 11.28 -0.51
N SER A 48 -4.25 10.02 -0.60
CA SER A 48 -2.88 9.67 -0.96
C SER A 48 -2.54 10.02 -2.40
N ALA A 49 -3.45 9.78 -3.36
CA ALA A 49 -3.27 10.14 -4.76
C ALA A 49 -3.14 11.66 -4.97
N LYS A 50 -3.99 12.47 -4.32
CA LYS A 50 -3.91 13.94 -4.34
C LYS A 50 -2.54 14.44 -3.86
N LYS A 51 -2.04 13.86 -2.76
CA LYS A 51 -0.73 14.21 -2.19
C LYS A 51 0.41 13.88 -3.14
N LEU A 52 0.40 12.70 -3.76
CA LEU A 52 1.39 12.34 -4.79
C LEU A 52 1.34 13.29 -5.99
N ILE A 53 0.15 13.59 -6.53
CA ILE A 53 -0.02 14.52 -7.65
C ILE A 53 0.52 15.92 -7.31
N SER A 54 0.29 16.40 -6.09
CA SER A 54 0.77 17.72 -5.65
C SER A 54 2.28 17.78 -5.38
N THR A 55 2.93 16.63 -5.18
CA THR A 55 4.32 16.55 -4.71
C THR A 55 5.29 16.18 -5.84
N LEU A 56 4.95 15.14 -6.61
CA LEU A 56 5.87 14.52 -7.55
C LEU A 56 6.07 15.35 -8.82
N LYS A 57 7.33 15.40 -9.26
CA LYS A 57 7.75 16.02 -10.51
C LYS A 57 8.58 15.05 -11.33
N GLU A 58 8.71 15.36 -12.62
CA GLU A 58 9.59 14.61 -13.51
C GLU A 58 11.02 14.52 -12.97
N GLY A 59 11.59 13.31 -12.99
CA GLY A 59 12.93 13.03 -12.51
C GLY A 59 13.06 12.86 -10.99
N ASP A 60 12.01 13.10 -10.20
CA ASP A 60 12.06 12.89 -8.75
C ASP A 60 12.34 11.42 -8.41
N PHE A 61 13.08 11.17 -7.33
CA PHE A 61 13.16 9.82 -6.76
C PHE A 61 11.92 9.53 -5.92
N VAL A 62 11.42 8.30 -6.04
CA VAL A 62 10.37 7.78 -5.17
C VAL A 62 10.85 6.47 -4.57
N TYR A 63 10.88 6.40 -3.25
CA TYR A 63 11.24 5.16 -2.55
C TYR A 63 9.96 4.36 -2.33
N ILE A 64 9.94 3.12 -2.81
CA ILE A 64 8.87 2.16 -2.57
C ILE A 64 9.47 1.04 -1.72
N MET A 65 9.06 0.98 -0.46
CA MET A 65 9.62 0.10 0.57
C MET A 65 8.68 -1.08 0.82
N THR A 66 9.19 -2.31 0.69
CA THR A 66 8.34 -3.50 0.72
C THR A 66 9.13 -4.75 1.10
N GLY A 67 8.44 -5.86 1.27
CA GLY A 67 9.00 -7.20 1.40
C GLY A 67 8.95 -7.71 2.83
N PHE A 68 8.29 -8.85 2.99
CA PHE A 68 8.06 -9.55 4.25
C PHE A 68 8.48 -11.02 4.07
N VAL A 69 9.32 -11.56 4.97
CA VAL A 69 9.85 -12.91 4.86
C VAL A 69 9.20 -13.87 5.88
N LEU A 70 8.39 -14.80 5.38
CA LEU A 70 7.54 -15.62 6.23
C LEU A 70 8.23 -16.87 6.81
N LEU A 71 7.84 -17.20 8.04
CA LEU A 71 8.07 -18.50 8.66
C LEU A 71 7.02 -19.54 8.18
N PRO A 72 7.32 -20.85 8.24
CA PRO A 72 8.62 -21.46 8.54
C PRO A 72 9.58 -21.47 7.35
N PHE A 73 9.12 -21.10 6.15
CA PHE A 73 9.83 -21.30 4.89
C PHE A 73 11.06 -20.40 4.72
N LYS A 74 11.07 -19.26 5.42
CA LYS A 74 12.08 -18.20 5.28
C LYS A 74 12.16 -17.73 3.82
N LYS A 75 10.98 -17.48 3.24
CA LYS A 75 10.80 -17.00 1.87
C LYS A 75 9.97 -15.73 1.89
N ALA A 76 10.29 -14.82 0.99
CA ALA A 76 9.51 -13.63 0.78
C ALA A 76 8.10 -13.99 0.30
N GLU A 77 7.10 -13.37 0.88
CA GLU A 77 5.73 -13.45 0.38
C GLU A 77 5.47 -12.51 -0.79
N MET A 78 4.42 -12.81 -1.55
CA MET A 78 4.04 -12.05 -2.73
C MET A 78 3.41 -10.68 -2.42
N ASP A 79 2.69 -10.56 -1.29
CA ASP A 79 2.01 -9.30 -0.94
C ASP A 79 3.01 -8.14 -0.75
N GLY A 80 2.59 -6.97 -1.19
CA GLY A 80 3.33 -5.74 -1.33
C GLY A 80 4.31 -5.69 -2.50
N ILE A 81 4.95 -6.80 -2.87
CA ILE A 81 5.98 -6.78 -3.94
C ILE A 81 5.34 -6.60 -5.31
N VAL A 82 4.30 -7.37 -5.62
CA VAL A 82 3.64 -7.28 -6.93
C VAL A 82 3.10 -5.87 -7.16
N SER A 83 2.33 -5.35 -6.21
CA SER A 83 1.81 -3.99 -6.32
C SER A 83 2.87 -2.90 -6.25
N SER A 84 3.99 -3.09 -5.55
CA SER A 84 5.11 -2.13 -5.55
C SER A 84 5.67 -1.90 -6.95
N LEU A 85 5.80 -2.98 -7.74
CA LEU A 85 6.26 -2.90 -9.12
C LEU A 85 5.19 -2.28 -10.03
N LEU A 86 3.93 -2.64 -9.85
CA LEU A 86 2.82 -2.03 -10.59
C LEU A 86 2.69 -0.53 -10.28
N LEU A 87 2.92 -0.12 -9.03
CA LEU A 87 2.98 1.28 -8.62
C LEU A 87 4.18 1.99 -9.24
N ALA A 88 5.36 1.37 -9.25
CA ALA A 88 6.54 1.93 -9.92
C ALA A 88 6.22 2.26 -11.39
N ARG A 89 5.58 1.35 -12.11
CA ARG A 89 5.08 1.60 -13.48
C ARG A 89 4.08 2.75 -13.53
N ALA A 90 3.09 2.76 -12.65
CA ALA A 90 2.07 3.81 -12.62
C ALA A 90 2.70 5.19 -12.40
N LEU A 91 3.68 5.29 -11.51
CA LEU A 91 4.39 6.52 -11.21
C LEU A 91 5.29 6.96 -12.38
N VAL A 92 6.03 6.05 -13.01
CA VAL A 92 6.81 6.37 -14.23
C VAL A 92 5.89 6.88 -15.34
N LYS A 93 4.75 6.23 -15.57
CA LYS A 93 3.78 6.66 -16.58
C LYS A 93 3.11 7.99 -16.27
N GLY A 94 2.77 8.24 -15.00
CA GLY A 94 2.07 9.45 -14.58
C GLY A 94 2.99 10.66 -14.51
N PHE A 95 4.22 10.47 -14.02
CA PHE A 95 5.08 11.57 -13.58
C PHE A 95 6.49 11.55 -14.17
N ASN A 96 6.89 10.48 -14.87
CA ASN A 96 8.28 10.28 -15.33
C ASN A 96 9.31 10.37 -14.18
N VAL A 97 8.96 9.82 -13.01
CA VAL A 97 9.85 9.72 -11.83
C VAL A 97 10.86 8.57 -11.96
N LYS A 98 11.75 8.46 -10.97
CA LYS A 98 12.77 7.42 -10.82
C LYS A 98 12.48 6.55 -9.59
N PRO A 99 11.72 5.45 -9.73
CA PRO A 99 11.40 4.56 -8.61
C PRO A 99 12.62 3.79 -8.11
N ILE A 100 12.75 3.70 -6.80
CA ILE A 100 13.73 2.86 -6.11
C ILE A 100 12.94 1.90 -5.21
N ILE A 101 12.94 0.63 -5.56
CA ILE A 101 12.37 -0.43 -4.73
C ILE A 101 13.40 -0.76 -3.66
N VAL A 102 13.05 -0.51 -2.40
CA VAL A 102 13.87 -0.87 -1.24
C VAL A 102 13.21 -2.09 -0.59
N CYS A 103 13.95 -3.19 -0.46
CA CYS A 103 13.40 -4.45 0.05
C CYS A 103 14.49 -5.37 0.63
N PRO A 104 14.16 -6.45 1.34
CA PRO A 104 15.15 -7.47 1.71
C PRO A 104 15.81 -8.10 0.46
N ARG A 105 17.04 -8.59 0.62
CA ARG A 105 17.76 -9.28 -0.47
C ARG A 105 16.98 -10.46 -1.04
N ASP A 106 16.17 -11.13 -0.21
CA ASP A 106 15.30 -12.24 -0.58
C ASP A 106 14.32 -11.90 -1.72
N ASN A 107 13.97 -10.61 -1.87
CA ASN A 107 13.00 -10.12 -2.84
C ASN A 107 13.62 -9.69 -4.17
N ILE A 108 14.94 -9.41 -4.23
CA ILE A 108 15.58 -8.74 -5.39
C ILE A 108 15.38 -9.51 -6.70
N LYS A 109 15.44 -10.84 -6.67
CA LYS A 109 15.19 -11.66 -7.87
C LYS A 109 13.78 -11.45 -8.42
N ALA A 110 12.78 -11.33 -7.55
CA ALA A 110 11.41 -11.07 -7.98
C ALA A 110 11.25 -9.63 -8.49
N VAL A 111 11.89 -8.66 -7.82
CA VAL A 111 11.90 -7.26 -8.27
C VAL A 111 12.47 -7.13 -9.68
N GLU A 112 13.59 -7.80 -9.97
CA GLU A 112 14.20 -7.83 -11.30
C GLU A 112 13.24 -8.44 -12.34
N ASN A 113 12.73 -9.65 -12.10
CA ASN A 113 11.88 -10.33 -13.07
C ASN A 113 10.55 -9.58 -13.32
N LEU A 114 9.96 -9.01 -12.26
CA LEU A 114 8.73 -8.22 -12.35
C LEU A 114 8.96 -6.89 -13.06
N SER A 115 10.16 -6.31 -13.02
CA SER A 115 10.48 -5.09 -13.77
C SER A 115 10.22 -5.29 -15.27
N TYR A 116 10.55 -6.48 -15.80
CA TYR A 116 10.35 -6.83 -17.20
C TYR A 116 8.87 -6.95 -17.55
N VAL A 117 8.05 -7.52 -16.67
CA VAL A 117 6.58 -7.63 -16.84
C VAL A 117 5.94 -6.24 -16.91
N ILE A 118 6.35 -5.33 -16.03
CA ILE A 118 5.81 -3.96 -16.00
C ILE A 118 6.45 -3.05 -17.07
N GLY A 119 7.36 -3.57 -17.89
CA GLY A 119 8.02 -2.87 -18.99
C GLY A 119 8.99 -1.78 -18.54
N LEU A 120 9.73 -1.99 -17.45
CA LEU A 120 10.80 -1.11 -16.96
C LEU A 120 12.15 -1.84 -16.92
N HIS A 121 13.22 -1.12 -17.25
CA HIS A 121 14.59 -1.61 -17.11
C HIS A 121 15.00 -1.68 -15.63
N PHE A 122 15.52 -2.84 -15.21
CA PHE A 122 16.07 -3.03 -13.88
C PHE A 122 17.52 -2.57 -13.79
N TYR A 123 17.84 -1.87 -12.70
CA TYR A 123 19.21 -1.57 -12.29
C TYR A 123 19.40 -1.94 -10.81
N ASP A 124 20.62 -2.27 -10.42
CA ASP A 124 20.97 -2.59 -9.03
C ASP A 124 21.62 -1.38 -8.30
N ASN A 125 21.66 -0.22 -8.95
CA ASN A 125 22.25 1.00 -8.42
C ASN A 125 21.49 2.27 -8.88
N ILE A 126 21.71 3.36 -8.15
CA ILE A 126 21.01 4.64 -8.34
C ILE A 126 21.63 5.46 -9.48
N GLU A 127 22.91 5.25 -9.79
CA GLU A 127 23.61 5.95 -10.87
C GLU A 127 23.01 5.61 -12.24
N GLU A 128 22.85 4.33 -12.56
CA GLU A 128 22.26 3.92 -13.83
C GLU A 128 20.77 4.29 -13.90
N LEU A 129 20.04 4.18 -12.78
CA LEU A 129 18.65 4.67 -12.69
C LEU A 129 18.54 6.15 -13.09
N LYS A 130 19.49 7.00 -12.66
CA LYS A 130 19.51 8.43 -13.03
C LYS A 130 19.63 8.61 -14.55
N GLU A 131 20.50 7.82 -15.18
CA GLU A 131 20.86 7.96 -16.58
C GLU A 131 19.74 7.53 -17.54
N TYR A 132 19.10 6.39 -17.28
CA TYR A 132 18.23 5.76 -18.29
C TYR A 132 16.74 6.02 -18.04
N PRO A 133 15.94 6.36 -19.07
CA PRO A 133 14.48 6.46 -18.93
C PRO A 133 13.82 5.08 -18.78
N LEU A 134 12.53 5.05 -18.42
CA LEU A 134 11.74 3.82 -18.31
C LEU A 134 12.42 2.74 -17.47
N SER A 135 12.88 3.13 -16.28
CA SER A 135 13.73 2.30 -15.43
C SER A 135 13.31 2.38 -13.96
N LEU A 136 13.77 1.40 -13.19
CA LEU A 136 13.71 1.38 -11.73
C LEU A 136 15.02 0.81 -11.19
N ALA A 137 15.32 1.09 -9.92
CA ALA A 137 16.37 0.38 -9.20
C ALA A 137 15.80 -0.54 -8.12
N GLY A 138 16.39 -1.73 -7.94
CA GLY A 138 16.15 -2.58 -6.77
C GLY A 138 17.34 -2.54 -5.83
N ILE A 139 17.13 -2.05 -4.60
CA ILE A 139 18.18 -1.88 -3.59
C ILE A 139 17.85 -2.73 -2.36
N SER A 140 18.73 -3.67 -2.03
CA SER A 140 18.54 -4.50 -0.84
C SER A 140 18.84 -3.71 0.44
N PHE A 141 17.94 -3.74 1.41
CA PHE A 141 18.15 -3.15 2.74
C PHE A 141 18.55 -4.21 3.77
N THR A 142 19.44 -3.84 4.69
CA THR A 142 20.07 -4.77 5.62
C THR A 142 19.10 -5.28 6.70
N LYS A 143 19.28 -6.54 7.08
CA LYS A 143 18.65 -7.15 8.26
C LYS A 143 19.46 -6.89 9.54
N ASN A 144 20.69 -6.41 9.41
CA ASN A 144 21.58 -6.11 10.52
C ASN A 144 21.28 -4.71 11.09
N ALA A 145 20.83 -4.67 12.35
CA ALA A 145 20.51 -3.41 13.03
C ALA A 145 21.71 -2.47 13.13
N ASP A 146 22.93 -3.01 13.28
CA ASP A 146 24.16 -2.21 13.43
C ASP A 146 24.56 -1.49 12.13
N GLU A 147 24.08 -1.98 10.98
CA GLU A 147 24.39 -1.42 9.65
C GLU A 147 23.27 -0.52 9.11
N ALA A 148 22.05 -0.70 9.59
CA ALA A 148 20.84 -0.10 9.02
C ALA A 148 20.84 1.43 9.06
N GLU A 149 21.31 2.03 10.16
CA GLU A 149 21.47 3.48 10.29
C GLU A 149 22.41 4.05 9.22
N LYS A 150 23.58 3.44 9.06
CA LYS A 150 24.58 3.85 8.07
C LYS A 150 24.05 3.69 6.65
N GLN A 151 23.43 2.55 6.34
CA GLN A 151 22.88 2.30 5.01
C GLN A 151 21.74 3.29 4.68
N ALA A 152 20.88 3.61 5.66
CA ALA A 152 19.83 4.61 5.46
C ALA A 152 20.41 5.99 5.13
N ASP A 153 21.43 6.44 5.87
CA ASP A 153 22.08 7.72 5.61
C ASP A 153 22.76 7.75 4.24
N GLU A 154 23.42 6.66 3.82
CA GLU A 154 24.02 6.53 2.49
C GLU A 154 22.98 6.65 1.38
N LEU A 155 21.84 5.95 1.49
CA LEU A 155 20.76 6.02 0.50
C LEU A 155 20.16 7.44 0.40
N ILE A 156 19.83 8.05 1.54
CA ILE A 156 19.27 9.40 1.58
C ILE A 156 20.25 10.41 0.96
N ASN A 157 21.54 10.32 1.26
CA ASN A 157 22.56 11.22 0.71
C ASN A 157 22.73 11.03 -0.80
N LYS A 158 22.58 9.79 -1.30
CA LYS A 158 22.76 9.44 -2.72
C LYS A 158 21.58 9.85 -3.59
N ALA A 159 20.37 9.71 -3.06
CA ALA A 159 19.12 10.08 -3.71
C ALA A 159 18.05 10.35 -2.65
N THR A 160 17.92 11.59 -2.20
CA THR A 160 16.79 11.99 -1.36
C THR A 160 15.50 11.96 -2.19
N PRO A 161 14.47 11.20 -1.78
CA PRO A 161 13.22 11.10 -2.54
C PRO A 161 12.25 12.24 -2.22
N SER A 162 11.34 12.52 -3.16
CA SER A 162 10.19 13.41 -2.94
C SER A 162 9.06 12.70 -2.20
N ALA A 163 8.97 11.37 -2.32
CA ALA A 163 8.01 10.55 -1.59
C ALA A 163 8.60 9.19 -1.19
N VAL A 164 8.13 8.68 -0.05
CA VAL A 164 8.39 7.32 0.44
C VAL A 164 7.07 6.60 0.67
N ILE A 165 6.93 5.40 0.13
CA ILE A 165 5.71 4.61 0.18
C ILE A 165 6.06 3.24 0.74
N SER A 166 5.56 2.87 1.91
CA SER A 166 5.67 1.50 2.42
C SER A 166 4.46 0.66 1.99
N ILE A 167 4.69 -0.56 1.53
CA ILE A 167 3.65 -1.50 1.09
C ILE A 167 4.03 -2.89 1.59
N GLU A 168 3.25 -3.46 2.52
CA GLU A 168 3.56 -4.74 3.16
C GLU A 168 5.02 -4.82 3.65
N CYS A 169 5.42 -3.79 4.39
CA CYS A 169 6.78 -3.66 4.90
C CYS A 169 6.74 -3.87 6.41
N PRO A 170 7.38 -4.90 6.98
CA PRO A 170 7.36 -5.15 8.42
C PRO A 170 7.83 -3.96 9.25
N GLY A 171 7.13 -3.69 10.35
CA GLY A 171 7.48 -2.68 11.34
C GLY A 171 7.75 -3.31 12.71
N ALA A 172 8.80 -2.86 13.39
CA ALA A 172 9.06 -3.27 14.77
C ALA A 172 7.97 -2.74 15.70
N ASN A 173 7.55 -3.55 16.68
CA ASN A 173 6.70 -3.09 17.77
C ASN A 173 7.46 -2.12 18.69
N SER A 174 6.80 -1.67 19.76
CA SER A 174 7.41 -0.72 20.72
C SER A 174 8.64 -1.25 21.48
N LEU A 175 8.91 -2.56 21.43
CA LEU A 175 10.07 -3.21 22.03
C LEU A 175 11.17 -3.56 21.00
N GLY A 176 11.02 -3.13 19.74
CA GLY A 176 12.01 -3.40 18.69
C GLY A 176 11.89 -4.78 18.04
N VAL A 177 10.79 -5.52 18.27
CA VAL A 177 10.58 -6.89 17.76
C VAL A 177 9.60 -6.88 16.60
N TYR A 178 9.95 -7.53 15.50
CA TYR A 178 9.12 -7.70 14.31
C TYR A 178 8.32 -9.01 14.44
N HIS A 179 7.04 -8.98 14.06
CA HIS A 179 6.14 -10.11 14.24
C HIS A 179 5.42 -10.46 12.95
N ASN A 180 5.14 -11.75 12.76
CA ASN A 180 4.11 -12.18 11.82
C ASN A 180 2.70 -12.07 12.43
N ALA A 181 1.68 -12.39 11.63
CA ALA A 181 0.27 -12.26 12.02
C ALA A 181 -0.17 -13.07 13.26
N VAL A 182 0.58 -14.11 13.65
CA VAL A 182 0.29 -14.95 14.83
C VAL A 182 1.22 -14.65 16.01
N GLY A 183 1.91 -13.51 15.96
CA GLY A 183 2.75 -13.01 17.04
C GLY A 183 4.06 -13.76 17.25
N LYS A 184 4.56 -14.48 16.24
CA LYS A 184 5.90 -15.07 16.27
C LYS A 184 6.94 -14.03 15.86
N ASP A 185 8.11 -14.10 16.50
CA ASP A 185 9.24 -13.24 16.20
C ASP A 185 9.85 -13.57 14.82
N VAL A 186 9.90 -12.56 13.95
CA VAL A 186 10.54 -12.61 12.63
C VAL A 186 11.70 -11.60 12.51
N SER A 187 12.17 -11.03 13.62
CA SER A 187 13.20 -9.98 13.64
C SER A 187 14.47 -10.38 12.91
N ALA A 188 14.87 -11.66 12.93
CA ALA A 188 16.04 -12.14 12.19
C ALA A 188 15.81 -12.24 10.66
N LEU A 189 14.56 -12.24 10.22
CA LEU A 189 14.18 -12.37 8.81
C LEU A 189 13.91 -11.01 8.16
N GLU A 190 13.51 -10.00 8.92
CA GLU A 190 13.09 -8.72 8.33
C GLU A 190 14.20 -7.68 8.23
N ALA A 191 14.23 -6.98 7.10
CA ALA A 191 15.09 -5.83 6.89
C ALA A 191 14.65 -4.67 7.79
N LYS A 192 15.62 -3.90 8.32
CA LYS A 192 15.39 -2.82 9.29
C LYS A 192 14.96 -1.51 8.63
N GLN A 193 14.00 -1.63 7.71
CA GLN A 193 13.54 -0.57 6.81
C GLN A 193 12.84 0.57 7.56
N ASP A 194 12.26 0.30 8.72
CA ASP A 194 11.68 1.27 9.64
C ASP A 194 12.63 2.42 10.01
N ILE A 195 13.94 2.17 10.07
CA ILE A 195 14.97 3.20 10.30
C ILE A 195 15.00 4.21 9.14
N LEU A 196 15.05 3.73 7.89
CA LEU A 196 15.06 4.59 6.70
C LEU A 196 13.78 5.41 6.60
N PHE A 197 12.62 4.78 6.78
CA PHE A 197 11.33 5.45 6.74
C PHE A 197 11.21 6.53 7.83
N THR A 198 11.64 6.23 9.06
CA THR A 198 11.64 7.18 10.17
C THR A 198 12.50 8.41 9.88
N LYS A 199 13.69 8.22 9.27
CA LYS A 199 14.56 9.34 8.87
C LYS A 199 13.93 10.18 7.76
N LEU A 200 13.36 9.56 6.73
CA LEU A 200 12.69 10.26 5.63
C LEU A 200 11.49 11.07 6.14
N LYS A 201 10.67 10.46 7.00
CA LYS A 201 9.57 11.16 7.68
C LYS A 201 10.06 12.36 8.48
N LYS A 202 11.11 12.21 9.31
CA LYS A 202 11.70 13.32 10.09
C LYS A 202 12.22 14.46 9.20
N LYS A 203 12.59 14.18 7.95
CA LYS A 203 12.99 15.17 6.95
C LYS A 203 11.81 15.85 6.24
N GLY A 204 10.57 15.51 6.57
CA GLY A 204 9.37 16.06 5.96
C GLY A 204 9.07 15.50 4.57
N ILE A 205 9.65 14.34 4.21
CA ILE A 205 9.33 13.66 2.96
C ILE A 205 7.88 13.16 3.02
N LEU A 206 7.13 13.32 1.93
CA LEU A 206 5.79 12.76 1.81
C LEU A 206 5.85 11.26 2.07
N ASN A 207 5.16 10.80 3.10
CA ASN A 207 5.18 9.39 3.51
C ASN A 207 3.77 8.80 3.50
N ILE A 208 3.64 7.65 2.84
CA ILE A 208 2.41 6.87 2.71
C ILE A 208 2.72 5.44 3.13
N ALA A 209 1.82 4.81 3.88
CA ALA A 209 1.93 3.41 4.27
C ALA A 209 0.68 2.62 3.89
N ILE A 210 0.89 1.42 3.34
CA ILE A 210 -0.16 0.48 2.97
C ILE A 210 0.08 -0.83 3.73
N GLY A 211 -0.93 -1.27 4.48
CA GLY A 211 -0.91 -2.46 5.32
C GLY A 211 -2.31 -3.09 5.45
N ASP A 212 -2.39 -4.33 5.90
CA ASP A 212 -3.65 -5.08 6.00
C ASP A 212 -3.95 -5.68 7.38
N LEU A 213 -2.98 -5.65 8.31
CA LEU A 213 -3.15 -6.20 9.66
C LEU A 213 -2.83 -5.22 10.80
N GLY A 214 -1.66 -4.61 10.79
CA GLY A 214 -1.18 -3.68 11.82
C GLY A 214 0.28 -3.87 12.26
N ASN A 215 0.96 -4.93 11.83
CA ASN A 215 2.37 -5.21 12.08
C ASN A 215 3.31 -4.58 11.02
N GLU A 216 2.76 -3.84 10.08
CA GLU A 216 3.43 -3.19 8.98
C GLU A 216 3.79 -1.74 9.33
N LEU A 217 4.90 -1.30 8.76
CA LEU A 217 5.47 0.03 8.85
C LEU A 217 4.43 1.09 8.48
N GLY A 218 4.13 1.97 9.43
CA GLY A 218 3.17 3.06 9.30
C GLY A 218 1.87 2.82 10.05
N MET A 219 1.51 1.55 10.34
CA MET A 219 0.26 1.21 11.02
C MET A 219 0.22 1.65 12.50
N GLY A 220 1.35 2.06 13.07
CA GLY A 220 1.40 2.71 14.38
C GLY A 220 0.56 3.99 14.47
N THR A 221 0.13 4.55 13.34
CA THR A 221 -0.79 5.70 13.28
C THR A 221 -2.13 5.41 13.95
N ILE A 222 -2.66 4.19 13.81
CA ILE A 222 -3.93 3.74 14.41
C ILE A 222 -3.72 2.76 15.57
N LYS A 223 -2.54 2.81 16.21
CA LYS A 223 -2.09 1.85 17.24
C LYS A 223 -3.14 1.55 18.32
N GLU A 224 -3.74 2.58 18.94
CA GLU A 224 -4.71 2.39 20.02
C GLU A 224 -5.93 1.57 19.57
N HIS A 225 -6.35 1.76 18.32
CA HIS A 225 -7.45 0.98 17.74
C HIS A 225 -7.03 -0.46 17.45
N LEU A 226 -5.81 -0.66 16.93
CA LEU A 226 -5.25 -1.99 16.68
C LEU A 226 -5.14 -2.79 17.98
N GLU A 227 -4.55 -2.22 19.02
CA GLU A 227 -4.38 -2.88 20.34
C GLU A 227 -5.73 -3.28 20.95
N LYS A 228 -6.81 -2.55 20.64
CA LYS A 228 -8.13 -2.84 21.18
C LYS A 228 -8.86 -3.96 20.45
N TYR A 229 -8.69 -4.06 19.12
CA TYR A 229 -9.59 -4.85 18.27
C TYR A 229 -8.89 -5.90 17.41
N VAL A 230 -7.58 -5.77 17.13
CA VAL A 230 -6.82 -6.72 16.32
C VAL A 230 -6.20 -7.80 17.21
N PRO A 231 -6.37 -9.10 16.89
CA PRO A 231 -5.75 -10.19 17.63
C PRO A 231 -4.22 -10.01 17.76
N TYR A 232 -3.69 -10.35 18.94
CA TYR A 232 -2.26 -10.28 19.26
C TYR A 232 -1.62 -8.87 19.24
N ALA A 233 -2.36 -7.81 18.88
CA ALA A 233 -1.81 -6.46 18.74
C ALA A 233 -1.46 -5.80 20.07
N ALA A 234 -2.25 -6.05 21.12
CA ALA A 234 -2.06 -5.49 22.45
C ALA A 234 -0.78 -5.98 23.15
N GLU A 235 -0.36 -5.23 24.17
CA GLU A 235 0.65 -5.68 25.14
C GLU A 235 0.29 -7.06 25.71
N GLY A 236 1.27 -7.96 25.78
CA GLY A 236 1.10 -9.36 26.15
C GLY A 236 0.45 -10.25 25.08
N GLY A 237 -0.02 -9.69 23.96
CA GLY A 237 -0.74 -10.42 22.91
C GLY A 237 0.15 -11.29 22.04
N CYS A 238 1.43 -10.96 21.83
CA CYS A 238 2.33 -11.74 20.97
C CYS A 238 2.70 -13.11 21.59
N SER A 239 2.91 -14.13 20.74
CA SER A 239 3.30 -15.48 21.17
C SER A 239 4.81 -15.69 21.34
N CYS A 240 5.64 -14.72 20.97
CA CYS A 240 7.11 -14.82 21.01
C CYS A 240 7.73 -14.62 22.41
N GLY A 241 6.95 -14.13 23.38
CA GLY A 241 7.40 -13.86 24.74
C GLY A 241 8.04 -12.48 24.97
N CYS A 242 8.09 -11.59 23.97
CA CYS A 242 8.59 -10.22 24.17
C CYS A 242 7.64 -9.36 25.03
N GLY A 243 6.35 -9.68 25.04
CA GLY A 243 5.33 -8.98 25.83
C GLY A 243 4.79 -7.70 25.19
N GLY A 244 5.24 -7.30 23.99
CA GLY A 244 4.87 -6.01 23.39
C GLY A 244 3.68 -6.01 22.42
N GLY A 245 3.19 -7.19 22.01
CA GLY A 245 2.17 -7.29 20.95
C GLY A 245 2.74 -7.12 19.53
N ILE A 246 1.91 -7.32 18.51
CA ILE A 246 2.33 -7.27 17.10
C ILE A 246 2.28 -5.89 16.46
N ALA A 247 1.59 -4.92 17.07
CA ALA A 247 1.37 -3.62 16.44
C ALA A 247 2.68 -2.87 16.19
N ALA A 248 2.90 -2.46 14.93
CA ALA A 248 4.06 -1.67 14.55
C ALA A 248 4.08 -0.32 15.29
N SER A 249 5.27 0.13 15.68
CA SER A 249 5.45 1.36 16.44
C SER A 249 5.54 2.61 15.56
N VAL A 250 6.10 2.47 14.36
CA VAL A 250 6.34 3.60 13.45
C VAL A 250 5.03 4.05 12.80
N LYS A 251 4.81 5.37 12.84
CA LYS A 251 3.61 6.05 12.31
C LYS A 251 3.88 6.66 10.94
N ALA A 252 2.95 6.51 10.00
CA ALA A 252 2.91 7.26 8.75
C ALA A 252 1.92 8.42 8.83
N ASP A 253 2.17 9.50 8.10
CA ASP A 253 1.28 10.66 8.03
C ASP A 253 0.07 10.37 7.15
N ASN A 254 0.21 9.44 6.20
CA ASN A 254 -0.85 8.96 5.33
C ASN A 254 -0.87 7.43 5.37
N ILE A 255 -2.04 6.85 5.57
CA ILE A 255 -2.23 5.40 5.63
C ILE A 255 -3.33 4.97 4.67
N ILE A 256 -3.15 3.81 4.06
CA ILE A 256 -4.16 3.05 3.32
C ILE A 256 -4.22 1.68 3.98
N THR A 257 -5.41 1.26 4.38
CA THR A 257 -5.63 -0.09 4.91
C THR A 257 -6.51 -0.87 3.95
N ALA A 258 -6.20 -2.14 3.74
CA ALA A 258 -6.91 -3.00 2.81
C ALA A 258 -7.06 -4.41 3.40
N THR A 259 -7.74 -5.31 2.68
CA THR A 259 -7.77 -6.74 3.02
C THR A 259 -6.50 -7.48 2.60
N VAL A 260 -5.84 -6.95 1.58
CA VAL A 260 -4.54 -7.39 1.04
C VAL A 260 -3.81 -6.09 0.71
N SER A 261 -2.56 -5.92 1.13
CA SER A 261 -1.83 -4.66 0.93
C SER A 261 -1.74 -4.28 -0.55
N ASP A 262 -1.56 -5.28 -1.41
CA ASP A 262 -1.59 -5.14 -2.86
C ASP A 262 -2.89 -4.49 -3.37
N TRP A 263 -4.06 -4.84 -2.82
CA TRP A 263 -5.34 -4.24 -3.23
C TRP A 263 -5.43 -2.77 -2.82
N GLY A 264 -4.89 -2.41 -1.66
CA GLY A 264 -4.77 -1.01 -1.23
C GLY A 264 -3.95 -0.19 -2.22
N CYS A 265 -2.85 -0.77 -2.69
CA CYS A 265 -2.01 -0.17 -3.71
C CYS A 265 -2.71 -0.09 -5.09
N TYR A 266 -3.48 -1.10 -5.49
CA TYR A 266 -4.28 -1.04 -6.71
C TYR A 266 -5.31 0.09 -6.65
N GLY A 267 -5.95 0.30 -5.48
CA GLY A 267 -6.83 1.43 -5.22
C GLY A 267 -6.11 2.77 -5.38
N LEU A 268 -4.90 2.91 -4.86
CA LEU A 268 -4.07 4.11 -5.04
C LEU A 268 -3.75 4.36 -6.53
N ILE A 269 -3.36 3.33 -7.28
CA ILE A 269 -3.08 3.42 -8.71
C ILE A 269 -4.35 3.83 -9.50
N ALA A 270 -5.51 3.27 -9.14
CA ALA A 270 -6.79 3.60 -9.73
C ALA A 270 -7.19 5.06 -9.46
N ALA A 271 -6.98 5.54 -8.23
CA ALA A 271 -7.20 6.94 -7.86
C ALA A 271 -6.29 7.89 -8.65
N LEU A 272 -5.00 7.57 -8.80
CA LEU A 272 -4.07 8.34 -9.66
C LEU A 272 -4.56 8.39 -11.11
N SER A 273 -4.91 7.23 -11.67
CA SER A 273 -5.46 7.11 -13.03
C SER A 273 -6.68 8.01 -13.25
N TYR A 274 -7.63 8.01 -12.30
CA TYR A 274 -8.82 8.86 -12.37
C TYR A 274 -8.49 10.36 -12.28
N LEU A 275 -7.73 10.77 -11.26
CA LEU A 275 -7.43 12.18 -11.01
C LEU A 275 -6.58 12.79 -12.13
N MET A 276 -5.69 12.00 -12.74
CA MET A 276 -4.85 12.44 -13.87
C MET A 276 -5.54 12.26 -15.23
N LYS A 277 -6.79 11.76 -15.23
CA LYS A 277 -7.60 11.51 -16.44
C LYS A 277 -6.87 10.64 -17.47
N ASN A 278 -6.10 9.66 -16.99
CA ASN A 278 -5.27 8.78 -17.82
C ASN A 278 -5.38 7.31 -17.39
N LEU A 279 -6.22 6.56 -18.10
CA LEU A 279 -6.46 5.14 -17.82
C LEU A 279 -5.21 4.25 -18.01
N GLU A 280 -4.21 4.71 -18.78
CA GLU A 280 -2.98 3.96 -19.03
C GLU A 280 -2.03 3.90 -17.82
N ILE A 281 -2.28 4.70 -16.79
CA ILE A 281 -1.55 4.65 -15.50
C ILE A 281 -1.88 3.36 -14.75
N MET A 282 -3.15 2.94 -14.77
CA MET A 282 -3.57 1.71 -14.13
C MET A 282 -3.23 0.50 -15.01
N HIS A 283 -2.70 -0.56 -14.40
CA HIS A 283 -2.41 -1.82 -15.08
C HIS A 283 -3.71 -2.55 -15.47
N THR A 284 -3.59 -3.55 -16.33
CA THR A 284 -4.72 -4.40 -16.75
C THR A 284 -4.71 -5.71 -15.97
N LYS A 285 -5.84 -6.43 -16.01
CA LYS A 285 -5.92 -7.76 -15.39
C LYS A 285 -4.91 -8.74 -15.97
N GLU A 286 -4.57 -8.64 -17.25
CA GLU A 286 -3.60 -9.54 -17.90
C GLU A 286 -2.19 -9.27 -17.39
N MET A 287 -1.84 -8.00 -17.15
CA MET A 287 -0.56 -7.64 -16.55
C MET A 287 -0.48 -8.08 -15.09
N GLU A 288 -1.59 -8.00 -14.35
CA GLU A 288 -1.71 -8.54 -12.99
C GLU A 288 -1.48 -10.06 -12.98
N GLU A 289 -2.16 -10.80 -13.85
CA GLU A 289 -2.01 -12.25 -13.99
C GLU A 289 -0.56 -12.66 -14.30
N ASP A 290 0.10 -11.95 -15.23
CA ASP A 290 1.50 -12.20 -15.58
C ASP A 290 2.46 -11.84 -14.43
N ALA A 291 2.17 -10.77 -13.68
CA ALA A 291 2.95 -10.38 -12.51
C ALA A 291 2.85 -11.44 -11.41
N LEU A 292 1.66 -11.92 -11.07
CA LEU A 292 1.46 -12.99 -10.08
C LEU A 292 2.18 -14.29 -10.47
N ILE A 293 2.09 -14.68 -11.75
CA ILE A 293 2.80 -15.85 -12.27
C ILE A 293 4.31 -15.63 -12.13
N THR A 294 4.82 -14.48 -12.56
CA THR A 294 6.25 -14.17 -12.53
C THR A 294 6.80 -14.08 -11.11
N ALA A 295 6.06 -13.51 -10.16
CA ALA A 295 6.40 -13.46 -8.75
C ALA A 295 6.52 -14.89 -8.17
N SER A 296 5.52 -15.73 -8.40
CA SER A 296 5.54 -17.14 -8.01
C SER A 296 6.75 -17.88 -8.59
N ARG A 297 7.04 -17.68 -9.89
CA ARG A 297 8.22 -18.29 -10.56
C ARG A 297 9.54 -17.69 -10.15
N SER A 298 9.53 -16.52 -9.50
CA SER A 298 10.70 -15.95 -8.86
C SER A 298 11.00 -16.55 -7.49
N GLY A 299 10.10 -17.39 -6.96
CA GLY A 299 10.25 -18.10 -5.70
C GLY A 299 9.50 -17.46 -4.54
N MET A 300 8.59 -16.53 -4.82
CA MET A 300 7.73 -15.91 -3.83
C MET A 300 6.57 -16.83 -3.47
N ILE A 301 6.22 -16.85 -2.20
CA ILE A 301 5.17 -17.70 -1.66
C ILE A 301 3.88 -16.92 -1.43
N ASP A 302 2.77 -17.63 -1.52
CA ASP A 302 1.52 -17.21 -0.88
C ASP A 302 1.64 -17.31 0.65
N MET A 303 0.72 -16.70 1.41
CA MET A 303 0.73 -16.68 2.88
C MET A 303 0.81 -18.09 3.52
N TYR A 304 0.32 -19.12 2.82
CA TYR A 304 0.36 -20.51 3.28
C TYR A 304 1.67 -21.24 2.93
N GLY A 305 2.57 -20.60 2.18
CA GLY A 305 3.87 -21.14 1.77
C GLY A 305 3.93 -21.72 0.36
N ASP A 306 2.81 -21.80 -0.33
CA ASP A 306 2.73 -22.38 -1.66
C ASP A 306 3.33 -21.46 -2.72
N LEU A 307 4.06 -22.04 -3.67
CA LEU A 307 4.60 -21.35 -4.84
C LEU A 307 3.55 -21.31 -5.96
N ILE A 308 2.47 -20.57 -5.72
CA ILE A 308 1.35 -20.39 -6.65
C ILE A 308 1.09 -18.91 -6.92
N PRO A 309 0.44 -18.55 -8.04
CA PRO A 309 0.00 -17.18 -8.32
C PRO A 309 -1.18 -16.78 -7.41
N ALA A 310 -0.88 -16.48 -6.16
CA ALA A 310 -1.82 -16.06 -5.14
C ALA A 310 -1.15 -15.08 -4.18
N ILE A 311 -1.98 -14.20 -3.60
CA ILE A 311 -1.59 -13.26 -2.55
C ILE A 311 -2.58 -13.47 -1.43
N ASP A 312 -2.10 -13.71 -0.22
CA ASP A 312 -2.94 -13.78 0.96
C ASP A 312 -4.10 -14.78 0.86
N GLY A 313 -3.83 -15.95 0.27
CA GLY A 313 -4.83 -17.00 0.02
C GLY A 313 -5.87 -16.62 -1.04
N CYS A 314 -5.80 -15.42 -1.60
CA CYS A 314 -6.59 -14.99 -2.74
C CYS A 314 -5.88 -15.44 -4.02
N GLY A 315 -6.48 -16.39 -4.73
CA GLY A 315 -5.94 -16.87 -5.99
C GLY A 315 -6.00 -15.83 -7.11
N MET A 316 -5.24 -16.07 -8.19
CA MET A 316 -5.13 -15.22 -9.38
C MET A 316 -6.46 -14.62 -9.87
N ILE A 317 -7.52 -15.41 -9.96
CA ILE A 317 -8.84 -14.95 -10.45
C ILE A 317 -9.41 -13.85 -9.55
N MET A 318 -9.24 -13.95 -8.22
CA MET A 318 -9.72 -12.94 -7.28
C MET A 318 -8.94 -11.64 -7.46
N ASN A 319 -7.60 -11.71 -7.42
CA ASN A 319 -6.73 -10.54 -7.59
C ASN A 319 -7.00 -9.83 -8.92
N SER A 320 -7.03 -10.57 -10.04
CA SER A 320 -7.25 -10.00 -11.36
C SER A 320 -8.68 -9.45 -11.54
N SER A 321 -9.67 -10.01 -10.82
CA SER A 321 -11.04 -9.48 -10.80
C SER A 321 -11.14 -8.15 -10.03
N ILE A 322 -10.46 -8.02 -8.88
CA ILE A 322 -10.41 -6.77 -8.12
C ILE A 322 -9.79 -5.66 -8.98
N VAL A 323 -8.66 -5.93 -9.62
CA VAL A 323 -8.02 -5.00 -10.57
C VAL A 323 -8.99 -4.59 -11.69
N ASN A 324 -9.65 -5.57 -12.32
CA ASN A 324 -10.55 -5.29 -13.44
C ASN A 324 -11.76 -4.46 -13.02
N LEU A 325 -12.34 -4.73 -11.84
CA LEU A 325 -13.46 -3.97 -11.29
C LEU A 325 -13.07 -2.53 -10.97
N MET A 326 -11.92 -2.31 -10.34
CA MET A 326 -11.40 -0.96 -10.10
C MET A 326 -11.17 -0.23 -11.43
N ARG A 327 -10.53 -0.88 -12.41
CA ARG A 327 -10.24 -0.28 -13.73
C ARG A 327 -11.51 0.11 -14.49
N GLU A 328 -12.50 -0.77 -14.56
CA GLU A 328 -13.76 -0.49 -15.26
C GLU A 328 -14.60 0.57 -14.52
N SER A 329 -14.51 0.63 -13.18
CA SER A 329 -15.12 1.70 -12.39
C SER A 329 -14.53 3.07 -12.78
N ILE A 330 -13.20 3.18 -12.85
CA ILE A 330 -12.52 4.42 -13.26
C ILE A 330 -12.85 4.80 -14.70
N LYS A 331 -12.76 3.86 -15.63
CA LYS A 331 -13.07 4.07 -17.04
C LYS A 331 -14.51 4.54 -17.26
N SER A 332 -15.45 4.02 -16.48
CA SER A 332 -16.84 4.44 -16.53
C SER A 332 -16.98 5.87 -16.00
N ALA A 333 -16.43 6.15 -14.82
CA ALA A 333 -16.49 7.47 -14.19
C ALA A 333 -15.97 8.60 -15.08
N MET A 334 -14.85 8.37 -15.79
CA MET A 334 -14.27 9.34 -16.73
C MET A 334 -15.23 9.75 -17.88
N LYS A 335 -16.22 8.92 -18.22
CA LYS A 335 -17.22 9.21 -19.27
C LYS A 335 -18.50 9.84 -18.72
N LEU A 336 -18.87 9.46 -17.50
CA LEU A 336 -20.17 9.76 -16.91
C LEU A 336 -20.38 11.22 -16.55
N GLU A 337 -19.31 11.98 -16.31
CA GLU A 337 -19.36 13.42 -16.06
C GLU A 337 -20.14 14.19 -17.15
N LYS A 338 -20.12 13.70 -18.40
CA LYS A 338 -20.85 14.29 -19.52
C LYS A 338 -22.20 13.62 -19.79
N THR A 339 -22.27 12.30 -19.68
CA THR A 339 -23.48 11.55 -20.08
C THR A 339 -24.57 11.53 -19.01
N CYS A 340 -24.26 11.89 -17.76
CA CYS A 340 -25.18 11.80 -16.63
C CYS A 340 -25.35 13.13 -15.86
N ALA A 341 -25.11 14.27 -16.50
CA ALA A 341 -25.17 15.59 -15.86
C ALA A 341 -26.48 15.84 -15.07
N THR A 342 -27.65 15.47 -15.61
CA THR A 342 -28.94 15.63 -14.90
C THR A 342 -29.02 14.82 -13.61
N TRP A 343 -28.38 13.65 -13.54
CA TRP A 343 -28.35 12.87 -12.30
C TRP A 343 -27.52 13.57 -11.23
N PHE A 344 -26.36 14.12 -11.60
CA PHE A 344 -25.53 14.89 -10.66
C PHE A 344 -26.27 16.13 -10.14
N GLU A 345 -26.89 16.91 -11.03
CA GLU A 345 -27.69 18.08 -10.67
C GLU A 345 -28.79 17.72 -9.67
N LYS A 346 -29.62 16.71 -9.99
CA LYS A 346 -30.74 16.30 -9.13
C LYS A 346 -30.28 15.74 -7.79
N VAL A 347 -29.20 14.95 -7.77
CA VAL A 347 -28.65 14.39 -6.53
C VAL A 347 -28.11 15.50 -5.61
N LEU A 348 -27.44 16.50 -6.17
CA LEU A 348 -26.93 17.65 -5.40
C LEU A 348 -28.07 18.54 -4.90
N GLU A 349 -29.08 18.83 -5.73
CA GLU A 349 -30.29 19.60 -5.33
C GLU A 349 -31.02 18.97 -4.14
N LEU A 350 -31.04 17.64 -4.05
CA LEU A 350 -31.69 16.91 -2.96
C LEU A 350 -30.88 16.94 -1.63
N GLY A 351 -29.64 17.45 -1.64
CA GLY A 351 -28.89 17.77 -0.43
C GLY A 351 -28.38 16.59 0.42
N PHE A 352 -28.50 15.33 -0.06
CA PHE A 352 -28.08 14.14 0.69
C PHE A 352 -26.62 14.23 1.17
N TYR A 353 -25.70 14.57 0.26
CA TYR A 353 -24.27 14.65 0.55
C TYR A 353 -23.86 15.90 1.35
N GLU A 354 -24.69 16.94 1.40
CA GLU A 354 -24.42 18.14 2.21
C GLU A 354 -24.79 17.93 3.68
N SER A 355 -25.83 17.12 3.93
CA SER A 355 -26.24 16.76 5.29
C SER A 355 -25.21 15.86 6.00
N GLN A 356 -24.47 15.05 5.26
CA GLN A 356 -23.41 14.18 5.80
C GLN A 356 -22.11 14.95 6.08
N ALA A 357 -21.80 16.00 5.32
CA ALA A 357 -20.62 16.83 5.56
C ALA A 357 -20.75 17.72 6.83
N ASN A 358 -21.99 18.09 7.20
CA ASN A 358 -22.27 18.93 8.37
C ASN A 358 -22.56 18.14 9.66
N ASN A 359 -22.90 16.86 9.54
CA ASN A 359 -22.97 15.96 10.68
C ASN A 359 -21.60 15.30 10.84
N ASP A 360 -20.71 15.94 11.59
CA ASP A 360 -19.68 15.18 12.33
C ASP A 360 -20.41 13.99 12.96
N PHE A 361 -20.00 12.78 12.59
CA PHE A 361 -20.60 11.53 13.01
C PHE A 361 -20.91 11.57 14.51
N LYS A 362 -22.15 11.94 14.86
CA LYS A 362 -22.67 11.67 16.18
C LYS A 362 -22.70 10.16 16.23
N ASN A 363 -21.79 9.61 17.03
CA ASN A 363 -21.82 8.23 17.50
C ASN A 363 -23.17 8.01 18.20
N GLU A 364 -24.24 7.82 17.44
CA GLU A 364 -25.33 7.00 17.92
C GLU A 364 -24.79 5.58 17.93
N PRO A 365 -24.73 4.93 19.11
CA PRO A 365 -24.35 3.53 19.15
C PRO A 365 -25.31 2.78 18.24
N LEU A 366 -24.76 2.01 17.30
CA LEU A 366 -25.49 0.97 16.57
C LEU A 366 -25.96 -0.05 17.61
N GLU A 367 -27.08 0.24 18.26
CA GLU A 367 -27.83 -0.73 19.04
C GLU A 367 -28.37 -1.77 18.07
N ASN A 368 -27.78 -2.96 18.13
CA ASN A 368 -28.33 -4.22 17.66
C ASN A 368 -28.90 -4.21 16.24
N ILE A 369 -28.03 -4.38 15.25
CA ILE A 369 -28.41 -5.11 14.04
C ILE A 369 -27.61 -6.41 14.07
N ILE A 370 -28.34 -7.49 14.39
CA ILE A 370 -27.89 -8.88 14.56
C ILE A 370 -27.23 -9.40 13.28
#